data_AF-A0A3P9BX44-F1
#
_entry.id   AF-A0A3P9BX44-F1
#
_cell.length_a   1.000
_cell.length_b   1.000
_cell.length_c   1.000
_cell.angle_alpha   90.00
_cell.angle_beta   90.00
_cell.angle_gamma   90.00
#
_symmetry.space_group_name_H-M   'P 1'
#
loop_
_entity.id
_entity.type
_entity.pdbx_description
1 polymer ?
#
loop_
_entity_poly.entity_id
_entity_poly.type
_entity_poly.pdbx_seq_one_letter_code
_entity_poly.pdbx_strand_id
1 'polypeptide(L)'
;MFSKIEVNGQNAHPLWKWLKEQPNGKGLFGNSIKWNFTKFLINREGQVVKRYGPLDDPSVRTKSLSPHYSQVSQPQLYCCTLVP
;
A
#
# COMPACT_ATOMS: atom_id res chain seq x y z
N MET A 1 -8.82 9.11 17.62
CA MET A 1 -9.35 9.73 16.40
C MET A 1 -8.26 9.68 15.33
N PHE A 2 -8.55 9.29 14.09
CA PHE A 2 -7.57 9.30 13.00
C PHE A 2 -7.64 10.62 12.23
N SER A 3 -6.49 11.17 11.83
CA SER A 3 -6.40 12.43 11.08
C SER A 3 -6.08 12.17 9.61
N LYS A 4 -6.60 13.03 8.73
CA LYS A 4 -6.26 13.02 7.31
C LYS A 4 -4.78 13.40 7.14
N ILE A 5 -4.06 12.67 6.28
CA ILE A 5 -2.64 12.90 5.98
C ILE A 5 -2.43 13.02 4.48
N GLU A 6 -1.40 13.76 4.09
CA GLU A 6 -0.96 13.86 2.69
C GLU A 6 -0.11 12.64 2.32
N VAL A 7 -0.32 12.12 1.10
CA VAL A 7 0.41 10.95 0.60
C VAL A 7 1.37 11.27 -0.55
N ASN A 8 1.25 12.45 -1.14
CA ASN A 8 2.09 12.98 -2.23
C ASN A 8 2.59 14.37 -1.87
N GLY A 9 3.57 14.88 -2.62
CA GLY A 9 4.14 16.21 -2.40
C GLY A 9 5.17 16.27 -1.26
N GLN A 10 5.64 17.48 -0.97
CA GLN A 10 6.70 17.73 0.03
C GLN A 10 6.24 17.42 1.45
N ASN A 11 4.96 17.66 1.76
CA ASN A 11 4.36 17.40 3.07
C ASN A 11 3.82 15.96 3.22
N ALA A 12 4.10 15.07 2.26
CA ALA A 12 3.69 13.69 2.37
C ALA A 12 4.21 13.06 3.66
N HIS A 13 3.34 12.35 4.36
CA HIS A 13 3.69 11.69 5.61
C HIS A 13 4.85 10.71 5.40
N PRO A 14 5.84 10.63 6.32
CA PRO A 14 7.08 9.86 6.13
C PRO A 14 6.83 8.39 5.72
N LEU A 15 5.83 7.74 6.31
CA LEU A 15 5.43 6.37 5.95
C LEU A 15 5.11 6.24 4.45
N TRP A 16 4.36 7.17 3.86
CA TRP A 16 4.00 7.10 2.44
C TRP A 16 5.18 7.41 1.52
N LYS A 17 6.11 8.27 1.95
CA LYS A 17 7.38 8.48 1.22
C LYS A 17 8.18 7.17 1.20
N TRP A 18 8.38 6.57 2.36
CA TRP A 18 9.10 5.31 2.52
C TRP A 18 8.47 4.17 1.69
N LEU A 19 7.15 4.01 1.74
CA LEU A 19 6.43 2.97 0.98
C LEU A 19 6.63 3.10 -0.53
N LYS A 20 6.60 4.33 -1.06
CA LYS A 20 6.77 4.60 -2.50
C LYS A 20 8.22 4.44 -2.97
N GLU A 21 9.18 4.53 -2.06
CA GLU A 21 10.61 4.36 -2.36
C GLU A 21 11.06 2.89 -2.37
N GLN A 22 10.31 2.00 -1.71
CA GLN A 22 10.64 0.57 -1.69
C GLN A 22 10.67 -0.05 -3.10
N PRO A 23 11.53 -1.05 -3.36
CA PRO A 23 11.67 -1.67 -4.68
C PRO A 23 10.32 -2.13 -5.29
N ASN A 24 9.50 -2.81 -4.48
CA ASN A 24 8.17 -3.30 -4.89
C ASN A 24 7.03 -2.30 -4.64
N GLY A 25 7.35 -1.10 -4.15
CA GLY A 25 6.41 -0.02 -3.87
C GLY A 25 6.27 1.01 -4.99
N LYS A 26 7.17 0.96 -5.98
CA LYS A 26 7.14 1.85 -7.14
C LYS A 26 5.96 1.54 -8.04
N GLY A 27 5.32 2.57 -8.57
CA GLY A 27 4.27 2.43 -9.57
C GLY A 27 4.87 2.31 -10.97
N LEU A 28 4.11 1.71 -11.89
CA LEU A 28 4.53 1.56 -13.30
C LEU A 28 4.84 2.90 -13.99
N PHE A 29 4.18 3.98 -13.56
CA PHE A 29 4.31 5.32 -14.14
C PHE A 29 4.78 6.34 -13.10
N GLY A 30 5.81 5.96 -12.34
CA GLY A 30 6.42 6.78 -11.29
C GLY A 30 5.93 6.46 -9.88
N ASN A 31 6.56 7.09 -8.88
CA ASN A 31 6.35 6.73 -7.48
C ASN A 31 5.05 7.28 -6.89
N SER A 32 4.51 8.38 -7.42
CA SER A 32 3.31 9.04 -6.90
C SER A 32 2.07 8.14 -6.87
N ILE A 33 1.22 8.35 -5.87
CA ILE A 33 -0.09 7.68 -5.76
C ILE A 33 -1.09 8.48 -6.56
N LYS A 34 -1.42 8.01 -7.77
CA LYS A 34 -2.29 8.73 -8.71
C LYS A 34 -3.78 8.60 -8.39
N TRP A 35 -4.18 7.49 -7.74
CA TRP A 35 -5.58 7.15 -7.52
C TRP A 35 -5.83 6.66 -6.10
N ASN A 36 -7.08 6.85 -5.66
CA ASN A 36 -7.62 6.34 -4.41
C ASN A 36 -7.52 4.83 -4.37
N PHE A 37 -7.48 4.26 -3.18
CA PHE A 37 -7.46 2.83 -2.95
C PHE A 37 -6.20 2.11 -3.46
N THR A 38 -5.08 2.83 -3.62
CA THR A 38 -3.75 2.20 -3.71
C THR A 38 -3.44 1.51 -2.38
N LYS A 39 -2.95 0.27 -2.43
CA LYS A 39 -2.67 -0.56 -1.25
C LYS A 39 -1.25 -1.10 -1.32
N PHE A 40 -0.63 -1.27 -0.16
CA PHE A 40 0.68 -1.89 -0.04
C PHE A 40 0.57 -3.14 0.84
N LEU A 41 1.14 -4.23 0.37
CA LEU A 41 1.31 -5.45 1.15
C LEU A 41 2.71 -5.44 1.76
N ILE A 42 2.76 -5.58 3.09
CA ILE A 42 3.98 -5.60 3.89
C ILE A 42 4.04 -6.96 4.59
N ASN A 43 5.21 -7.61 4.57
CA ASN A 43 5.43 -8.86 5.29
C ASN A 43 5.72 -8.60 6.80
N ARG A 44 5.91 -9.67 7.57
CA ARG A 44 6.17 -9.58 9.02
C ARG A 44 7.53 -8.96 9.33
N GLU A 45 8.44 -9.06 8.37
CA GLU A 45 9.80 -8.50 8.43
C GLU A 45 9.81 -6.99 8.11
N GLY A 46 8.65 -6.40 7.82
CA GLY A 46 8.50 -4.96 7.55
C GLY A 46 8.89 -4.56 6.12
N GLN A 47 8.96 -5.50 5.18
CA GLN A 47 9.33 -5.26 3.78
C GLN A 47 8.08 -5.15 2.89
N VAL A 48 8.12 -4.22 1.93
CA VAL A 48 7.05 -4.11 0.92
C VAL A 48 7.16 -5.26 -0.08
N VAL A 49 6.15 -6.12 -0.07
CA VAL A 49 6.04 -7.28 -0.97
C VAL A 49 5.45 -6.84 -2.30
N LYS A 50 4.38 -6.05 -2.28
CA LYS A 50 3.67 -5.64 -3.49
C LYS A 50 2.83 -4.39 -3.29
N ARG A 51 2.77 -3.55 -4.32
CA ARG A 51 1.79 -2.46 -4.47
C ARG A 51 0.63 -2.91 -5.35
N TYR A 52 -0.58 -2.61 -4.92
CA TYR A 52 -1.82 -2.85 -5.68
C TYR A 52 -2.47 -1.52 -6.06
N GLY A 53 -2.86 -1.41 -7.32
CA GLY A 53 -3.65 -0.32 -7.85
C GLY A 53 -5.13 -0.40 -7.47
N PRO A 54 -5.92 0.63 -7.84
CA PRO A 54 -7.35 0.69 -7.57
C PRO A 54 -8.15 -0.44 -8.24
N LEU A 55 -7.74 -0.87 -9.44
CA LEU A 55 -8.44 -1.85 -10.25
C LEU A 55 -7.98 -3.29 -9.99
N ASP A 56 -7.02 -3.50 -9.09
CA ASP A 56 -6.56 -4.85 -8.77
C ASP A 56 -7.65 -5.63 -8.04
N ASP A 57 -7.96 -6.81 -8.57
CA ASP A 57 -8.99 -7.69 -8.03
C ASP A 57 -8.67 -8.06 -6.56
N PRO A 58 -9.59 -7.82 -5.62
CA PRO A 58 -9.41 -8.22 -4.23
C PRO A 58 -9.10 -9.71 -4.05
N SER A 59 -9.58 -10.59 -4.93
CA SER A 59 -9.31 -12.03 -4.90
C SER A 59 -7.84 -12.38 -5.18
N VAL A 60 -7.15 -11.53 -5.95
CA VAL A 60 -5.72 -11.70 -6.27
C VAL A 60 -4.86 -11.46 -5.04
N ARG A 61 -5.28 -10.61 -4.09
CA ARG A 61 -4.59 -10.50 -2.79
C ARG A 61 -4.52 -11.87 -2.13
N THR A 62 -5.64 -12.58 -2.02
CA THR A 62 -5.73 -13.85 -1.29
C THR A 62 -4.82 -14.93 -1.88
N LYS A 63 -4.62 -14.95 -3.21
CA LYS A 63 -3.70 -15.90 -3.88
C LYS A 63 -2.22 -15.58 -3.68
N SER A 64 -1.85 -14.30 -3.61
CA SER A 64 -0.45 -13.89 -3.38
C SER A 64 0.02 -14.06 -1.94
N LEU A 65 -0.92 -14.32 -1.04
CA LEU A 65 -0.68 -14.58 0.36
C LEU A 65 -0.50 -16.08 0.51
N SER A 66 0.72 -16.52 0.82
CA SER A 66 1.06 -17.92 1.08
C SER A 66 0.02 -18.57 2.02
N PRO A 67 -0.30 -19.88 1.91
CA PRO A 67 -1.34 -20.53 2.72
C PRO A 67 -1.19 -20.34 4.25
N HIS A 68 0.00 -19.96 4.74
CA HIS A 68 0.25 -19.58 6.13
C HIS A 68 -0.38 -18.23 6.57
N TYR A 69 -0.95 -17.47 5.65
CA TYR A 69 -1.50 -16.15 5.92
C TYR A 69 -2.87 -16.16 6.61
N SER A 70 -3.57 -17.29 6.54
CA SER A 70 -4.93 -17.48 7.10
C SER A 70 -5.01 -17.36 8.64
N GLN A 71 -3.86 -17.34 9.32
CA GLN A 71 -3.74 -17.32 10.79
C GLN A 71 -3.15 -16.01 11.33
N VAL A 72 -2.78 -15.06 10.46
CA VAL A 72 -2.13 -13.81 10.88
C VAL A 72 -3.19 -12.72 11.04
N SER A 73 -3.34 -12.22 12.27
CA SER A 73 -4.06 -10.99 12.57
C SER A 73 -3.77 -9.94 11.49
N GLN A 74 -4.84 -9.43 10.90
CA GLN A 74 -4.90 -8.75 9.61
C GLN A 74 -3.62 -7.97 9.21
N PRO A 75 -3.09 -8.15 7.99
CA PRO A 75 -2.10 -7.23 7.45
C PRO A 75 -2.61 -5.80 7.56
N GLN A 76 -1.77 -4.89 8.02
CA GLN A 76 -2.08 -3.47 8.04
C GLN A 76 -2.20 -2.99 6.58
N LEU A 77 -3.42 -3.01 6.06
CA LEU A 77 -3.73 -2.57 4.70
C LEU A 77 -3.87 -1.05 4.72
N TYR A 78 -2.78 -0.35 4.44
CA TYR A 78 -2.82 1.11 4.31
C TYR A 78 -3.55 1.48 3.02
N CYS A 79 -4.78 1.97 3.15
CA CYS A 79 -5.61 2.43 2.05
C CYS A 79 -5.62 3.96 2.01
N CYS A 80 -5.16 4.54 0.91
CA CYS A 80 -5.24 6.00 0.71
C CYS A 80 -6.56 6.38 0.05
N THR A 81 -7.23 7.43 0.57
CA THR A 81 -8.30 8.15 -0.13
C THR A 81 -7.81 9.58 -0.44
N LEU A 82 -7.51 9.86 -1.71
CA LEU A 82 -7.43 11.22 -2.26
C LEU A 82 -8.86 11.76 -2.31
N VAL A 83 -9.08 12.88 -1.62
CA VAL A 83 -10.29 13.69 -1.81
C VAL A 83 -10.02 14.55 -3.06
N PRO A 84 -11.02 14.80 -3.92
CA PRO A 84 -10.88 15.74 -5.04
C PRO A 84 -10.36 17.11 -4.60
#